data_AF-A0A7K2LQ47-F1
#
_entry.id   AF-A0A7K2LQ47-F1
#
_cell.length_a   1.000
_cell.length_b   1.000
_cell.length_c   1.000
_cell.angle_alpha   90.00
_cell.angle_beta   90.00
_cell.angle_gamma   90.00
#
_symmetry.space_group_name_H-M   'P 1'
#
loop_
_entity.id
_entity.type
_entity.pdbx_description
1 polymer ?
#
loop_
_entity_poly.entity_id
_entity_poly.type
_entity_poly.pdbx_seq_one_letter_code
_entity_poly.pdbx_strand_id
1 'polypeptide(L)'
;GRGGEELARAVRAWRLGGATGLSVLEEEWTVEGEARARARAALEAAWEEDERPFLRARGNRWTVVGADRQLRLDRDGLWWPYRREEGHWTPVGGPARDPATALAVAEGDTGQEGREGPEKA
;
A
#
# COMPACT_ATOMS: atom_id res chain seq x y z
N GLY A 1 20.51 -15.64 2.22
CA GLY A 1 20.30 -14.99 3.52
C GLY A 1 19.57 -13.70 3.27
N ARG A 2 18.60 -13.33 4.11
CA ARG A 2 17.87 -12.06 3.94
C ARG A 2 18.87 -10.89 4.04
N GLY A 3 18.81 -9.96 3.09
CA GLY A 3 19.58 -8.72 3.15
C GLY A 3 19.03 -7.78 4.23
N GLY A 4 19.86 -6.84 4.72
CA GLY A 4 19.46 -5.88 5.75
C GLY A 4 18.23 -5.04 5.37
N GLU A 5 18.07 -4.74 4.08
CA GLU A 5 16.90 -4.02 3.55
C GLU A 5 15.60 -4.84 3.60
N GLU A 6 15.68 -6.17 3.43
CA GLU A 6 14.51 -7.05 3.54
C GLU A 6 14.02 -7.09 4.99
N LEU A 7 14.96 -7.12 5.95
CA LEU A 7 14.63 -7.03 7.37
C LEU A 7 14.05 -5.66 7.74
N ALA A 8 14.61 -4.56 7.22
CA ALA A 8 14.09 -3.22 7.45
C ALA A 8 12.62 -3.09 7.00
N ARG A 9 12.28 -3.67 5.83
CA ARG A 9 10.90 -3.71 5.32
C ARG A 9 9.99 -4.58 6.19
N ALA A 10 10.46 -5.74 6.63
CA ALA A 10 9.73 -6.62 7.53
C ALA A 10 9.40 -5.92 8.86
N VAL A 11 10.39 -5.25 9.47
CA VAL A 11 10.18 -4.48 10.70
C VAL A 11 9.24 -3.30 10.47
N ARG A 12 9.32 -2.61 9.34
CA ARG A 12 8.41 -1.50 9.00
C ARG A 12 6.98 -1.99 8.84
N ALA A 13 6.77 -3.08 8.12
CA ALA A 13 5.45 -3.71 7.95
C ALA A 13 4.87 -4.13 9.31
N TRP A 14 5.71 -4.73 10.16
CA TRP A 14 5.32 -5.10 11.52
C TRP A 14 5.00 -3.90 12.41
N ARG A 15 5.68 -2.77 12.27
CA ARG A 15 5.33 -1.54 13.00
C ARG A 15 4.01 -0.93 12.53
N LEU A 16 3.67 -1.07 11.26
CA LEU A 16 2.47 -0.46 10.65
C LEU A 16 1.19 -1.26 10.92
N GLY A 17 1.28 -2.58 11.10
CA GLY A 17 0.13 -3.35 11.59
C GLY A 17 0.46 -4.79 11.98
N GLY A 18 1.57 -4.96 12.70
CA GLY A 18 1.92 -6.16 13.44
C GLY A 18 2.12 -7.40 12.56
N ALA A 19 1.65 -8.53 13.06
CA ALA A 19 1.76 -9.82 12.36
C ALA A 19 1.06 -9.80 11.00
N THR A 20 -0.07 -9.09 10.86
CA THR A 20 -0.79 -8.96 9.59
C THR A 20 0.04 -8.20 8.56
N GLY A 21 0.67 -7.07 8.95
CA GLY A 21 1.54 -6.32 8.06
C GLY A 21 2.73 -7.13 7.57
N LEU A 22 3.33 -7.93 8.45
CA LEU A 22 4.41 -8.85 8.07
C LEU A 22 3.91 -9.96 7.12
N SER A 23 2.75 -10.56 7.41
CA SER A 23 2.16 -11.60 6.58
C SER A 23 1.85 -11.09 5.17
N VAL A 24 1.35 -9.85 5.02
CA VAL A 24 1.10 -9.22 3.70
C VAL A 24 2.38 -8.91 2.93
N LEU A 25 3.48 -8.63 3.66
CA LEU A 25 4.77 -8.42 3.04
C LEU A 25 5.37 -9.72 2.51
N GLU A 26 5.34 -10.78 3.32
CA GLU A 26 5.99 -12.06 3.05
C GLU A 26 5.13 -13.02 2.20
N GLU A 27 3.81 -12.99 2.34
CA GLU A 27 2.88 -13.91 1.70
C GLU A 27 2.24 -13.28 0.44
N GLU A 28 2.60 -13.82 -0.73
CA GLU A 28 1.84 -13.61 -1.96
C GLU A 28 0.79 -14.70 -2.10
N TRP A 29 -0.46 -14.31 -2.37
CA TRP A 29 -1.53 -15.26 -2.62
C TRP A 29 -2.38 -14.83 -3.81
N THR A 30 -2.92 -15.82 -4.51
CA THR A 30 -3.81 -15.57 -5.65
C THR A 30 -5.20 -15.22 -5.12
N VAL A 31 -5.61 -13.97 -5.31
CA VAL A 31 -6.97 -13.51 -4.99
C VAL A 31 -7.92 -14.03 -6.05
N GLU A 32 -8.67 -15.09 -5.70
CA GLU A 32 -9.62 -15.76 -6.61
C GLU A 32 -11.06 -15.68 -6.06
N GLY A 33 -12.02 -15.91 -6.96
CA GLY A 33 -13.45 -16.01 -6.63
C GLY A 33 -14.00 -14.77 -5.93
N GLU A 34 -14.60 -14.97 -4.76
CA GLU A 34 -15.33 -13.96 -4.00
C GLU A 34 -14.42 -12.84 -3.46
N ALA A 35 -13.19 -13.17 -3.05
CA ALA A 35 -12.22 -12.17 -2.61
C ALA A 35 -11.82 -11.21 -3.74
N ARG A 36 -11.72 -11.73 -4.97
CA ARG A 36 -11.44 -10.92 -6.16
C ARG A 36 -12.59 -10.01 -6.53
N ALA A 37 -13.82 -10.53 -6.44
CA ALA A 37 -15.03 -9.76 -6.67
C ALA A 37 -15.17 -8.63 -5.64
N ARG A 38 -14.96 -8.93 -4.35
CA ARG A 38 -14.96 -7.90 -3.28
C ARG A 38 -13.88 -6.84 -3.50
N ALA A 39 -12.67 -7.25 -3.88
CA ALA A 39 -11.58 -6.32 -4.15
C ALA A 39 -11.90 -5.41 -5.36
N ARG A 40 -12.47 -5.98 -6.43
CA ARG A 40 -12.96 -5.22 -7.59
C ARG A 40 -14.04 -4.21 -7.19
N ALA A 41 -15.04 -4.66 -6.41
CA ALA A 41 -16.12 -3.82 -5.94
C ALA A 41 -15.62 -2.69 -5.02
N ALA A 42 -14.65 -2.96 -4.14
CA ALA A 42 -14.06 -1.94 -3.28
C ALA A 42 -13.32 -0.87 -4.09
N LEU A 43 -12.61 -1.27 -5.16
CA LEU A 43 -12.00 -0.32 -6.10
C LEU A 43 -13.04 0.44 -6.91
N GLU A 44 -14.14 -0.21 -7.24
CA GLU A 44 -15.24 0.44 -7.94
C GLU A 44 -15.94 1.49 -7.09
N ALA A 45 -16.14 1.19 -5.81
CA ALA A 45 -16.73 2.11 -4.84
C ALA A 45 -15.78 3.23 -4.40
N ALA A 46 -14.47 3.02 -4.53
CA ALA A 46 -13.47 3.98 -4.07
C ALA A 46 -13.22 5.14 -5.05
N TRP A 47 -13.54 4.96 -6.34
CA TRP A 47 -13.44 6.02 -7.35
C TRP A 47 -14.57 5.90 -8.37
N GLU A 48 -15.14 7.04 -8.72
CA GLU A 48 -15.96 7.21 -9.92
C GLU A 48 -15.14 6.82 -11.17
N GLU A 49 -15.83 6.41 -12.25
CA GLU A 49 -15.19 5.81 -13.43
C GLU A 49 -14.15 6.72 -14.11
N ASP A 50 -14.36 8.03 -14.06
CA ASP A 50 -13.48 9.07 -14.63
C ASP A 50 -12.27 9.44 -13.75
N GLU A 51 -12.31 9.15 -12.45
CA GLU A 51 -11.23 9.50 -11.50
C GLU A 51 -10.35 8.30 -11.14
N ARG A 52 -10.68 7.11 -11.65
CA ARG A 52 -10.03 5.87 -11.25
C ARG A 52 -8.65 5.71 -11.90
N PRO A 53 -7.58 5.50 -11.11
CA PRO A 53 -6.28 5.16 -11.65
C PRO A 53 -6.29 3.76 -12.28
N PHE A 54 -5.55 3.60 -13.38
CA PHE A 54 -5.36 2.28 -13.99
C PHE A 54 -4.54 1.37 -13.08
N LEU A 55 -5.18 0.39 -12.45
CA LEU A 55 -4.55 -0.55 -11.54
C LEU A 55 -4.41 -1.93 -12.19
N ARG A 56 -3.18 -2.44 -12.28
CA ARG A 56 -2.90 -3.80 -12.72
C ARG A 56 -2.89 -4.75 -11.52
N ALA A 57 -3.92 -5.59 -11.45
CA ALA A 57 -4.01 -6.67 -10.46
C ALA A 57 -3.16 -7.88 -10.86
N ARG A 58 -2.36 -8.38 -9.91
CA ARG A 58 -1.55 -9.60 -9.95
C ARG A 58 -1.73 -10.31 -8.61
N GLY A 59 -2.70 -11.22 -8.50
CA GLY A 59 -3.06 -11.85 -7.24
C GLY A 59 -3.48 -10.80 -6.19
N ASN A 60 -2.80 -10.78 -5.05
CA ASN A 60 -3.04 -9.79 -4.00
C ASN A 60 -2.29 -8.46 -4.21
N ARG A 61 -1.52 -8.30 -5.30
CA ARG A 61 -0.76 -7.09 -5.60
C ARG A 61 -1.42 -6.28 -6.71
N TRP A 62 -1.66 -5.01 -6.43
CA TRP A 62 -2.37 -4.09 -7.32
C TRP A 62 -1.49 -2.90 -7.59
N THR A 63 -0.85 -2.87 -8.75
CA THR A 63 0.13 -1.83 -9.07
C THR A 63 -0.52 -0.76 -9.92
N VAL A 64 -0.32 0.52 -9.57
CA VAL A 64 -0.79 1.65 -10.38
C VAL A 64 0.07 1.74 -11.64
N VAL A 65 -0.57 1.72 -12.80
CA VAL A 65 0.12 1.90 -14.08
C VAL A 65 0.48 3.37 -14.24
N GLY A 66 1.76 3.65 -14.47
CA GLY A 66 2.26 5.02 -14.61
C GLY A 66 2.67 5.70 -13.30
N ALA A 67 2.57 5.00 -12.16
CA ALA A 67 3.04 5.50 -10.87
C ALA A 67 3.81 4.44 -10.09
N ASP A 68 4.73 4.89 -9.24
CA ASP A 68 5.56 4.05 -8.38
C ASP A 68 4.84 3.61 -7.09
N ARG A 69 3.57 3.20 -7.24
CA ARG A 69 2.66 2.88 -6.12
C ARG A 69 1.98 1.54 -6.33
N GLN A 70 1.86 0.80 -5.23
CA GLN A 70 1.27 -0.53 -5.20
C GLN A 70 0.39 -0.67 -3.96
N LEU A 71 -0.79 -1.25 -4.14
CA LEU A 71 -1.67 -1.66 -3.06
C LEU A 71 -1.56 -3.19 -2.90
N ARG A 72 -1.52 -3.68 -1.66
CA ARG A 72 -1.57 -5.11 -1.39
C ARG A 72 -2.79 -5.45 -0.54
N LEU A 73 -3.53 -6.47 -0.94
CA LEU A 73 -4.69 -6.96 -0.22
C LEU A 73 -4.28 -8.03 0.80
N ASP A 74 -4.74 -7.89 2.03
CA ASP A 74 -4.59 -8.93 3.05
C ASP A 74 -5.74 -9.94 3.04
N ARG A 75 -5.67 -10.95 3.91
CA ARG A 75 -6.70 -12.00 4.02
C ARG A 75 -8.01 -11.48 4.62
N ASP A 76 -7.95 -10.41 5.40
CA ASP A 76 -9.07 -9.74 6.04
C ASP A 76 -9.79 -8.75 5.10
N GLY A 77 -9.21 -8.48 3.92
CA GLY A 77 -9.74 -7.56 2.92
C GLY A 77 -9.29 -6.10 3.10
N LEU A 78 -8.24 -5.86 3.87
CA LEU A 78 -7.63 -4.53 4.02
C LEU A 78 -6.53 -4.32 2.99
N TRP A 79 -6.41 -3.06 2.56
CA TRP A 79 -5.46 -2.58 1.59
C TRP A 79 -4.27 -1.94 2.27
N TRP A 80 -3.09 -2.42 1.91
CA TRP A 80 -1.82 -1.96 2.42
C TRP A 80 -1.11 -1.10 1.36
N PRO A 81 -0.74 0.13 1.71
CA PRO A 81 -0.06 1.03 0.78
C PRO A 81 1.44 0.78 0.72
N TYR A 82 1.94 0.55 -0.49
CA TYR A 82 3.34 0.39 -0.81
C TYR A 82 3.79 1.42 -1.85
N ARG A 83 5.02 1.91 -1.68
CA ARG A 83 5.70 2.78 -2.63
C ARG A 83 6.99 2.12 -3.10
N ARG A 84 7.41 2.37 -4.34
CA ARG A 84 8.73 1.96 -4.82
C ARG A 84 9.76 2.99 -4.37
N GLU A 85 10.60 2.62 -3.41
CA GLU A 85 11.76 3.39 -2.94
C GLU A 85 13.04 2.65 -3.35
N GLU A 86 13.97 3.31 -4.03
CA GLU A 86 15.27 2.74 -4.42
C GLU A 86 15.15 1.40 -5.19
N GLY A 87 14.10 1.24 -6.00
CA GLY A 87 13.85 0.02 -6.78
C GLY A 87 13.10 -1.08 -6.01
N HIS A 88 12.65 -0.80 -4.79
CA HIS A 88 12.03 -1.78 -3.91
C HIS A 88 10.68 -1.31 -3.35
N TRP A 89 9.73 -2.23 -3.21
CA TRP A 89 8.42 -1.94 -2.63
C TRP A 89 8.48 -1.90 -1.11
N THR A 90 8.25 -0.72 -0.54
CA THR A 90 8.29 -0.47 0.91
C THR A 90 6.90 -0.06 1.39
N PRO A 91 6.40 -0.63 2.50
CA PRO A 91 5.13 -0.21 3.08
C PRO A 91 5.29 1.19 3.69
N VAL A 92 4.40 2.10 3.32
CA VAL A 92 4.47 3.52 3.72
C VAL A 92 3.35 3.91 4.68
N GLY A 93 2.37 3.03 4.90
CA GLY A 93 1.24 3.28 5.80
C GLY A 93 0.58 2.01 6.32
N GLY A 94 -0.34 2.19 7.25
CA GLY A 94 -1.14 1.12 7.84
C GLY A 94 -2.23 0.61 6.89
N PRO A 95 -2.94 -0.46 7.29
CA PRO A 95 -4.04 -1.02 6.50
C PRO A 95 -5.23 -0.07 6.45
N ALA A 96 -5.85 0.05 5.28
CA ALA A 96 -7.11 0.77 5.10
C ALA A 96 -8.16 -0.13 4.44
N ARG A 97 -9.44 0.05 4.78
CA ARG A 97 -10.54 -0.65 4.10
C ARG A 97 -10.76 -0.13 2.69
N ASP A 98 -10.57 1.16 2.50
CA ASP A 98 -10.77 1.84 1.24
C ASP A 98 -9.46 1.92 0.46
N PRO A 99 -9.41 1.39 -0.77
CA PRO A 99 -8.20 1.42 -1.58
C PRO A 99 -7.80 2.86 -1.97
N ALA A 100 -8.74 3.80 -2.07
CA ALA A 100 -8.44 5.21 -2.27
C ALA A 100 -7.71 5.83 -1.09
N THR A 101 -8.12 5.50 0.14
CA THR A 101 -7.42 5.97 1.34
C THR A 101 -6.01 5.36 1.41
N ALA A 102 -5.88 4.07 1.13
CA ALA A 102 -4.55 3.44 1.05
C ALA A 102 -3.70 4.12 -0.02
N LEU A 103 -4.24 4.35 -1.23
CA LEU A 103 -3.48 4.98 -2.29
C LEU A 103 -3.07 6.41 -1.93
N ALA A 104 -3.95 7.20 -1.33
CA ALA A 104 -3.66 8.54 -0.85
C ALA A 104 -2.52 8.55 0.19
N VAL A 105 -2.44 7.52 1.06
CA VAL A 105 -1.30 7.36 1.98
C VAL A 105 -0.03 6.96 1.22
N ALA A 106 -0.15 6.10 0.21
CA ALA A 106 0.97 5.84 -0.69
C ALA A 106 1.42 7.13 -1.39
N GLU A 107 0.49 8.06 -1.65
CA GLU A 107 0.66 9.39 -2.24
C GLU A 107 1.32 10.42 -1.33
N GLY A 108 0.93 10.45 -0.07
CA GLY A 108 1.14 11.53 0.88
C GLY A 108 2.55 11.71 1.46
N ASP A 109 3.54 10.92 1.05
CA ASP A 109 4.94 11.14 1.47
C ASP A 109 5.70 12.04 0.46
N THR A 110 5.04 13.12 0.05
CA THR A 110 5.66 14.38 -0.44
C THR A 110 5.22 15.57 0.42
N GLY A 111 4.66 15.33 1.62
CA GLY A 111 4.03 16.37 2.44
C GLY A 111 4.46 16.38 3.91
N GLN A 112 5.73 16.16 4.21
CA GLN A 112 6.29 16.51 5.52
C GLN A 112 7.55 17.40 5.40
N GLU A 113 7.50 18.41 4.52
CA GLU A 113 8.32 19.62 4.66
C GLU A 113 7.42 20.77 5.09
N GLY A 114 7.64 21.22 6.32
CA GLY A 114 6.82 22.16 7.07
C GLY A 114 7.03 22.05 8.59
N ARG A 115 8.19 21.55 9.01
CA ARG A 115 8.72 21.73 10.36
C ARG A 115 9.96 22.62 10.26
N GLU A 116 9.75 23.90 10.01
CA GLU A 116 10.69 24.98 10.29
C GLU A 116 9.85 26.03 11.03
N GLY A 117 9.74 25.98 12.36
CA GLY A 117 10.72 26.55 13.29
C GLY A 117 10.34 28.02 13.56
N PRO A 118 9.99 28.44 14.80
CA PRO A 118 9.65 29.84 15.05
C PRO A 118 10.91 30.71 14.90
N GLU A 119 10.92 31.60 13.91
CA GLU A 119 11.96 32.61 13.76
C GLU A 119 11.84 33.62 14.91
N LYS A 120 12.89 33.63 15.73
CA LYS A 120 13.14 34.62 16.78
C LYS A 120 14.05 35.68 16.17
N ALA A 121 13.56 36.91 15.99
CA ALA A 121 14.32 38.16 16.12
C ALA A 121 13.35 39.35 16.18
#